data_AF-A0A7R9GB26-F1
#
_entry.id   AF-A0A7R9GB26-F1
#
_cell.length_a   1.000
_cell.length_b   1.000
_cell.length_c   1.000
_cell.angle_alpha   90.00
_cell.angle_beta   90.00
_cell.angle_gamma   90.00
#
_symmetry.space_group_name_H-M   'P 1'
#
loop_
_entity.id
_entity.type
_entity.pdbx_description
1 polymer ?
#
loop_
_entity_poly.entity_id
_entity_poly.type
_entity_poly.pdbx_seq_one_letter_code
_entity_poly.pdbx_strand_id
1 'polypeptide(L)'
;MESASIKEETTESSFTKAESPWGCSSDALMFGCTSVVFKQSDFEDDFPSSMEPIPPQALPSLGTNSAQQKADEIFQVIEAEGHKYGIEAHRFLVGWYNDQVGPQFRIPYDPDTLAFLFISTPSMFEKAFIPFVNSNSKFTSDETPNEAAKESDSEDEIIPEVKPKILDPIDRCSSSVLRSIAEELAEEVDIISDFEMINRRPRILVQTMGHVAGAAYLYHKKDLTNDSAISHNGENFLGVSIHPLFGGWFAFRGAMVVKNFLCPDLPRKPCVDVVPDESRRIWLLNEFNTNWNEWTYRDVIPVCARYSDLQKKYFGTVPAQRQELIDSYLKQQAAAGDLSETDD
;
A
#
# COMPACT_ATOMS: atom_id res chain seq x y z
N MET A 1 -69.67 -19.92 21.47
CA MET A 1 -68.26 -19.87 21.93
C MET A 1 -67.41 -20.30 20.76
N GLU A 2 -67.09 -19.32 19.92
CA GLU A 2 -66.17 -19.44 18.81
C GLU A 2 -64.75 -19.63 19.34
N SER A 3 -64.01 -20.56 18.75
CA SER A 3 -62.56 -20.68 18.91
C SER A 3 -61.93 -20.39 17.55
N ALA A 4 -61.53 -19.13 17.37
CA ALA A 4 -60.75 -18.67 16.23
C ALA A 4 -59.32 -19.20 16.34
N SER A 5 -58.87 -19.91 15.31
CA SER A 5 -57.49 -20.36 15.13
C SER A 5 -56.79 -19.32 14.26
N ILE A 6 -55.91 -18.52 14.88
CA ILE A 6 -55.06 -17.56 14.18
C ILE A 6 -53.81 -18.31 13.72
N LYS A 7 -53.65 -18.41 12.40
CA LYS A 7 -52.40 -18.78 11.75
C LYS A 7 -51.53 -17.53 11.69
N GLU A 8 -50.36 -17.55 12.31
CA GLU A 8 -49.31 -16.57 12.04
C GLU A 8 -48.64 -16.92 10.71
N GLU A 9 -48.71 -15.98 9.77
CA GLU A 9 -48.10 -16.02 8.45
C GLU A 9 -46.79 -15.23 8.56
N THR A 10 -45.67 -15.92 8.79
CA THR A 10 -44.33 -15.33 8.69
C THR A 10 -43.95 -15.24 7.22
N THR A 11 -43.99 -14.02 6.67
CA THR A 11 -43.48 -13.69 5.34
C THR A 11 -41.95 -13.65 5.38
N GLU A 12 -41.32 -14.75 4.96
CA GLU A 12 -39.92 -14.76 4.52
C GLU A 12 -39.79 -13.94 3.23
N SER A 13 -39.31 -12.70 3.35
CA SER A 13 -38.82 -11.92 2.22
C SER A 13 -37.42 -12.43 1.87
N SER A 14 -37.37 -13.29 0.86
CA SER A 14 -36.17 -13.78 0.20
C SER A 14 -35.50 -12.64 -0.59
N PHE A 15 -34.61 -11.89 0.07
CA PHE A 15 -33.60 -11.11 -0.64
C PHE A 15 -32.45 -12.02 -1.02
N THR A 16 -32.52 -12.59 -2.23
CA THR A 16 -31.39 -13.23 -2.88
C THR A 16 -30.28 -12.20 -3.08
N LYS A 17 -29.24 -12.27 -2.23
CA LYS A 17 -28.00 -11.54 -2.39
C LYS A 17 -27.34 -12.10 -3.65
N ALA A 18 -27.32 -11.33 -4.74
CA ALA A 18 -26.57 -11.71 -5.93
C ALA A 18 -25.07 -11.70 -5.57
N GLU A 19 -24.54 -12.89 -5.33
CA GLU A 19 -23.12 -13.14 -5.11
C GLU A 19 -22.37 -12.88 -6.42
N SER A 20 -21.38 -11.99 -6.39
CA SER A 20 -20.44 -11.81 -7.50
C SER A 20 -19.48 -13.00 -7.54
N PRO A 21 -19.12 -13.56 -8.72
CA PRO A 21 -18.29 -14.76 -8.82
C PRO A 21 -16.80 -14.56 -8.44
N TRP A 22 -16.42 -13.38 -7.95
CA TRP A 22 -15.04 -13.00 -7.66
C TRP A 22 -15.01 -12.46 -6.24
N GLY A 23 -14.82 -13.37 -5.28
CA GLY A 23 -15.05 -13.17 -3.85
C GLY A 23 -14.15 -12.15 -3.15
N CYS A 24 -14.17 -10.88 -3.56
CA CYS A 24 -13.60 -9.80 -2.78
C CYS A 24 -14.61 -9.41 -1.70
N SER A 25 -14.37 -9.81 -0.43
CA SER A 25 -15.05 -9.14 0.68
C SER A 25 -14.60 -7.68 0.65
N SER A 26 -15.56 -6.77 0.69
CA SER A 26 -15.34 -5.31 0.75
C SER A 26 -14.35 -4.90 1.84
N ASP A 27 -14.15 -5.74 2.85
CA ASP A 27 -13.36 -5.41 4.03
C ASP A 27 -11.85 -5.45 3.79
N ALA A 28 -11.34 -6.24 2.82
CA ALA A 28 -9.89 -6.31 2.54
C ALA A 28 -9.36 -5.07 1.80
N LEU A 29 -10.20 -4.46 0.95
CA LEU A 29 -9.87 -3.24 0.22
C LEU A 29 -9.85 -1.99 1.12
N MET A 30 -10.49 -2.04 2.30
CA MET A 30 -10.68 -0.90 3.19
C MET A 30 -9.49 -0.62 4.14
N PHE A 31 -8.46 -1.47 4.08
CA PHE A 31 -7.25 -1.39 4.92
C PHE A 31 -5.93 -1.37 4.13
N GLY A 32 -5.95 -0.95 2.86
CA GLY A 32 -4.75 -0.83 2.02
C GLY A 32 -4.22 -2.16 1.46
N CYS A 33 -5.07 -3.19 1.37
CA CYS A 33 -4.73 -4.48 0.75
C CYS A 33 -5.38 -4.59 -0.64
N THR A 34 -4.76 -3.96 -1.63
CA THR A 34 -5.14 -4.09 -3.04
C THR A 34 -4.31 -5.21 -3.67
N SER A 35 -4.78 -6.46 -3.58
CA SER A 35 -4.17 -7.58 -4.32
C SER A 35 -5.24 -8.51 -4.87
N VAL A 36 -5.29 -8.60 -6.20
CA VAL A 36 -6.17 -9.47 -6.98
C VAL A 36 -5.44 -10.77 -7.28
N VAL A 37 -6.06 -11.90 -6.99
CA VAL A 37 -5.51 -13.25 -7.18
C VAL A 37 -5.62 -13.68 -8.64
N PHE A 38 -4.54 -14.24 -9.19
CA PHE A 38 -4.59 -15.05 -10.42
C PHE A 38 -3.73 -16.31 -10.27
N LYS A 39 -4.27 -17.45 -10.69
CA LYS A 39 -3.55 -18.71 -10.92
C LYS A 39 -2.93 -18.66 -12.31
N GLN A 40 -1.68 -19.12 -12.47
CA GLN A 40 -1.37 -19.92 -13.67
C GLN A 40 -0.09 -20.73 -13.54
N SER A 41 -0.20 -21.91 -14.14
CA SER A 41 0.75 -23.00 -14.28
C SER A 41 1.74 -22.77 -15.44
N ASP A 42 2.79 -23.59 -15.40
CA ASP A 42 3.66 -24.00 -16.52
C ASP A 42 4.82 -23.06 -16.88
N PHE A 43 5.97 -23.28 -16.23
CA PHE A 43 7.28 -23.21 -16.90
C PHE A 43 8.25 -24.18 -16.20
N GLU A 44 8.63 -25.21 -16.95
CA GLU A 44 9.56 -26.27 -16.55
C GLU A 44 11.02 -25.82 -16.58
N ASP A 45 11.81 -26.54 -15.79
CA ASP A 45 13.23 -26.43 -15.51
C ASP A 45 14.15 -26.54 -16.74
N ASP A 46 15.24 -25.77 -16.75
CA ASP A 46 16.53 -26.24 -17.24
C ASP A 46 17.67 -25.27 -16.82
N PHE A 47 18.42 -25.64 -15.77
CA PHE A 47 19.69 -25.00 -15.41
C PHE A 47 20.83 -26.05 -15.41
N PRO A 48 21.85 -25.93 -16.28
CA PRO A 48 23.00 -26.80 -16.22
C PRO A 48 23.95 -26.39 -15.09
N SER A 49 24.26 -27.38 -14.25
CA SER A 49 25.31 -27.37 -13.23
C SER A 49 26.70 -27.32 -13.88
N SER A 50 27.43 -26.22 -13.68
CA SER A 50 28.88 -26.15 -13.39
C SER A 50 29.47 -24.81 -13.84
N MET A 51 29.96 -24.00 -12.88
CA MET A 51 30.92 -22.92 -13.16
C MET A 51 32.15 -23.12 -12.28
N GLU A 52 33.31 -23.19 -12.92
CA GLU A 52 34.62 -23.13 -12.28
C GLU A 52 34.93 -21.70 -11.79
N PRO A 53 35.79 -21.54 -10.76
CA PRO A 53 36.04 -20.24 -10.16
C PRO A 53 36.92 -19.33 -11.03
N ILE A 54 36.42 -18.12 -11.29
CA ILE A 54 37.12 -17.05 -12.01
C ILE A 54 38.16 -16.41 -11.06
N PRO A 55 39.42 -16.19 -11.50
CA PRO A 55 40.46 -15.58 -10.66
C PRO A 55 40.18 -14.10 -10.39
N PRO A 56 40.69 -13.55 -9.27
CA PRO A 56 40.38 -12.19 -8.83
C PRO A 56 41.01 -11.18 -9.79
N GLN A 57 40.18 -10.58 -10.65
CA GLN A 57 40.55 -9.39 -11.39
C GLN A 57 40.40 -8.17 -10.48
N ALA A 58 41.43 -7.32 -10.48
CA ALA A 58 41.48 -6.10 -9.71
C ALA A 58 40.26 -5.20 -10.02
N LEU A 59 39.53 -4.81 -8.98
CA LEU A 59 38.45 -3.83 -9.04
C LEU A 59 38.97 -2.52 -9.65
N PRO A 60 38.44 -2.05 -10.79
CA PRO A 60 38.67 -0.68 -11.21
C PRO A 60 37.96 0.25 -10.22
N SER A 61 38.66 1.30 -9.78
CA SER A 61 38.12 2.36 -8.94
C SER A 61 36.86 2.95 -9.57
N LEU A 62 35.70 2.71 -8.94
CA LEU A 62 34.38 3.18 -9.39
C LEU A 62 34.35 4.71 -9.32
N GLY A 63 34.51 5.38 -10.46
CA GLY A 63 33.92 6.71 -10.63
C GLY A 63 32.42 6.51 -10.77
N THR A 64 31.62 7.03 -9.84
CA THR A 64 30.16 6.98 -9.95
C THR A 64 29.72 7.68 -11.23
N ASN A 65 28.91 6.99 -12.05
CA ASN A 65 28.37 7.53 -13.30
C ASN A 65 27.52 8.79 -12.98
N SER A 66 27.54 9.82 -13.83
CA SER A 66 26.79 11.07 -13.63
C SER A 66 25.30 10.83 -13.34
N ALA A 67 24.71 9.80 -13.95
CA ALA A 67 23.31 9.42 -13.70
C ALA A 67 23.09 8.83 -12.29
N GLN A 68 24.03 8.04 -11.75
CA GLN A 68 23.92 7.52 -10.38
C GLN A 68 24.05 8.65 -9.36
N GLN A 69 25.00 9.56 -9.56
CA GLN A 69 25.17 10.73 -8.70
C GLN A 69 23.89 11.56 -8.65
N LYS A 70 23.26 11.80 -9.81
CA LYS A 70 22.00 12.53 -9.86
C LYS A 70 20.84 11.75 -9.21
N ALA A 71 20.81 10.42 -9.35
CA ALA A 71 19.84 9.58 -8.65
C ALA A 71 20.02 9.61 -7.12
N ASP A 72 21.25 9.73 -6.63
CA ASP A 72 21.56 9.93 -5.21
C ASP A 72 21.10 11.30 -4.72
N GLU A 73 21.31 12.37 -5.51
CA GLU A 73 20.80 13.72 -5.18
C GLU A 73 19.27 13.74 -5.05
N ILE A 74 18.56 13.17 -6.03
CA ILE A 74 17.08 13.06 -5.99
C ILE A 74 16.65 12.27 -4.75
N PHE A 75 17.31 11.15 -4.46
CA PHE A 75 17.00 10.35 -3.28
C PHE A 75 17.20 11.10 -1.98
N GLN A 76 18.26 11.91 -1.85
CA GLN A 76 18.53 12.70 -0.66
C GLN A 76 17.42 13.74 -0.41
N VAL A 77 16.92 14.39 -1.46
CA VAL A 77 15.78 15.32 -1.35
C VAL A 77 14.53 14.58 -0.89
N ILE A 78 14.21 13.46 -1.55
CA ILE A 78 13.04 12.63 -1.21
C ILE A 78 13.12 12.13 0.23
N GLU A 79 14.28 11.64 0.66
CA GLU A 79 14.48 11.10 2.01
C GLU A 79 14.38 12.20 3.07
N ALA A 80 15.00 13.36 2.83
CA ALA A 80 14.93 14.51 3.73
C ALA A 80 13.49 15.03 3.90
N GLU A 81 12.74 15.13 2.80
CA GLU A 81 11.34 15.58 2.83
C GLU A 81 10.44 14.52 3.46
N GLY A 82 10.55 13.27 3.02
CA GLY A 82 9.77 12.15 3.54
C GLY A 82 9.94 11.94 5.04
N HIS A 83 11.16 12.15 5.57
CA HIS A 83 11.44 11.98 7.00
C HIS A 83 10.60 12.91 7.89
N LYS A 84 10.27 14.12 7.43
CA LYS A 84 9.41 15.07 8.14
C LYS A 84 8.02 14.50 8.39
N TYR A 85 7.53 13.68 7.46
CA TYR A 85 6.20 13.07 7.48
C TYR A 85 6.19 11.62 7.94
N GLY A 86 7.32 11.05 8.37
CA GLY A 86 7.40 9.63 8.75
C GLY A 86 7.28 8.66 7.57
N ILE A 87 7.71 9.10 6.38
CA ILE A 87 7.77 8.30 5.16
C ILE A 87 9.20 7.81 4.91
N GLU A 88 9.35 6.54 4.54
CA GLU A 88 10.59 5.98 4.01
C GLU A 88 10.44 5.76 2.50
N ALA A 89 11.52 6.03 1.76
CA ALA A 89 11.57 5.89 0.31
C ALA A 89 12.59 4.82 -0.11
N HIS A 90 12.28 4.07 -1.16
CA HIS A 90 13.15 3.02 -1.69
C HIS A 90 13.26 3.12 -3.21
N ARG A 91 14.49 3.24 -3.71
CA ARG A 91 14.79 3.32 -5.14
C ARG A 91 14.66 1.97 -5.82
N PHE A 92 14.11 1.98 -7.03
CA PHE A 92 14.09 0.84 -7.93
C PHE A 92 14.06 1.29 -9.39
N LEU A 93 14.36 0.37 -10.31
CA LEU A 93 14.11 0.57 -11.73
C LEU A 93 12.76 0.00 -12.13
N VAL A 94 12.05 0.68 -13.02
CA VAL A 94 10.74 0.23 -13.54
C VAL A 94 10.81 -1.20 -14.10
N GLY A 95 11.93 -1.55 -14.77
CA GLY A 95 12.19 -2.90 -15.27
C GLY A 95 12.17 -3.96 -14.18
N TRP A 96 12.77 -3.70 -13.01
CA TRP A 96 12.81 -4.66 -11.90
C TRP A 96 11.41 -5.04 -11.41
N TYR A 97 10.46 -4.11 -11.44
CA TYR A 97 9.06 -4.36 -11.12
C TYR A 97 8.31 -5.02 -12.28
N ASN A 98 8.47 -4.49 -13.50
CA ASN A 98 7.76 -4.98 -14.70
C ASN A 98 8.09 -6.44 -15.04
N ASP A 99 9.30 -6.91 -14.69
CA ASP A 99 9.73 -8.31 -14.83
C ASP A 99 9.00 -9.27 -13.88
N GLN A 100 8.42 -8.75 -12.79
CA GLN A 100 7.76 -9.55 -11.75
C GLN A 100 6.23 -9.56 -11.86
N VAL A 101 5.66 -8.82 -12.81
CA VAL A 101 4.20 -8.65 -12.91
C VAL A 101 3.69 -8.93 -14.32
N GLY A 102 2.40 -9.31 -14.40
CA GLY A 102 1.72 -9.50 -15.68
C GLY A 102 1.62 -8.19 -16.49
N PRO A 103 1.49 -8.26 -17.84
CA PRO A 103 1.45 -7.08 -18.72
C PRO A 103 0.46 -6.01 -18.30
N GLN A 104 -0.65 -6.41 -17.68
CA GLN A 104 -1.73 -5.55 -17.23
C GLN A 104 -1.40 -4.68 -16.00
N PHE A 105 -0.32 -5.01 -15.29
CA PHE A 105 0.19 -4.27 -14.12
C PHE A 105 1.49 -3.53 -14.39
N ARG A 106 2.01 -3.61 -15.63
CA ARG A 106 3.26 -2.96 -16.01
C ARG A 106 3.09 -1.44 -16.01
N ILE A 107 4.13 -0.76 -15.55
CA ILE A 107 4.23 0.69 -15.61
C ILE A 107 4.83 1.04 -16.99
N PRO A 108 4.17 1.88 -17.81
CA PRO A 108 4.55 2.10 -19.21
C PRO A 108 5.70 3.10 -19.37
N TYR A 109 6.85 2.82 -18.76
CA TYR A 109 8.10 3.57 -18.93
C TYR A 109 9.22 2.64 -19.38
N ASP A 110 10.33 3.24 -19.79
CA ASP A 110 11.56 2.53 -20.11
C ASP A 110 12.03 1.68 -18.89
N PRO A 111 12.52 0.43 -19.09
CA PRO A 111 12.98 -0.42 -17.99
C PRO A 111 14.03 0.23 -17.08
N ASP A 112 14.88 1.12 -17.62
CA ASP A 112 15.94 1.79 -16.88
C ASP A 112 15.47 3.09 -16.20
N THR A 113 14.17 3.37 -16.23
CA THR A 113 13.59 4.56 -15.58
C THR A 113 13.67 4.43 -14.06
N LEU A 114 14.19 5.48 -13.41
CA LEU A 114 14.24 5.58 -11.95
C LEU A 114 12.84 5.77 -11.35
N ALA A 115 12.54 4.99 -10.32
CA ALA A 115 11.33 5.13 -9.53
C ALA A 115 11.61 4.97 -8.03
N PHE A 116 10.69 5.49 -7.22
CA PHE A 116 10.72 5.43 -5.76
C PHE A 116 9.44 4.82 -5.24
N LEU A 117 9.55 3.84 -4.36
CA LEU A 117 8.47 3.32 -3.55
C LEU A 117 8.41 4.07 -2.23
N PHE A 118 7.21 4.36 -1.74
CA PHE A 118 6.99 5.01 -0.45
C PHE A 118 6.29 4.08 0.52
N ILE A 119 6.80 4.03 1.75
CA ILE A 119 6.14 3.39 2.88
C ILE A 119 5.93 4.39 4.01
N SER A 120 4.77 4.31 4.67
CA SER A 120 4.54 5.03 5.92
C SER A 120 4.98 4.17 7.10
N THR A 121 5.89 4.71 7.90
CA THR A 121 6.27 4.15 9.21
C THR A 121 5.16 4.41 10.24
N PRO A 122 5.22 3.80 11.44
CA PRO A 122 4.28 4.12 12.52
C PRO A 122 4.14 5.63 12.76
N SER A 123 5.26 6.35 12.76
CA SER A 123 5.32 7.79 13.06
C SER A 123 4.61 8.69 12.05
N MET A 124 4.24 8.20 10.86
CA MET A 124 3.49 8.99 9.88
C MET A 124 2.16 9.47 10.45
N PHE A 125 1.54 8.67 11.32
CA PHE A 125 0.26 9.04 11.89
C PHE A 125 0.36 10.32 12.73
N GLU A 126 1.35 10.40 13.62
CA GLU A 126 1.56 11.58 14.46
C GLU A 126 2.24 12.72 13.71
N LYS A 127 3.18 12.44 12.81
CA LYS A 127 3.94 13.47 12.08
C LYS A 127 3.20 14.10 10.91
N ALA A 128 2.30 13.36 10.25
CA ALA A 128 1.62 13.82 9.05
C ALA A 128 0.10 13.81 9.20
N PHE A 129 -0.49 12.68 9.63
CA PHE A 129 -1.94 12.55 9.65
C PHE A 129 -2.62 13.43 10.70
N ILE A 130 -2.11 13.48 11.94
CA ILE A 130 -2.67 14.34 12.99
C ILE A 130 -2.60 15.84 12.60
N PRO A 131 -1.44 16.38 12.16
CA PRO A 131 -1.38 17.75 11.65
C PRO A 131 -2.34 17.97 10.46
N PHE A 132 -2.43 17.01 9.54
CA PHE A 132 -3.32 17.10 8.39
C PHE A 132 -4.78 17.24 8.81
N VAL A 133 -5.28 16.44 9.74
CA VAL A 133 -6.69 16.54 10.20
C VAL A 133 -6.94 17.79 11.05
N ASN A 134 -5.93 18.25 11.81
CA ASN A 134 -6.03 19.48 12.60
C ASN A 134 -6.14 20.72 11.71
N SER A 135 -5.35 20.79 10.64
CA SER A 135 -5.39 21.91 9.67
C SER A 135 -6.65 21.89 8.79
N ASN A 136 -7.21 20.70 8.55
CA ASN A 136 -8.31 20.48 7.62
C ASN A 136 -9.68 20.31 8.30
N SER A 137 -9.88 20.89 9.49
CA SER A 137 -11.12 20.81 10.30
C SER A 137 -12.40 21.34 9.63
N LYS A 138 -12.34 21.75 8.35
CA LYS A 138 -13.47 22.28 7.55
C LYS A 138 -13.86 21.45 6.33
N PHE A 139 -13.44 20.19 6.20
CA PHE A 139 -13.93 19.33 5.11
C PHE A 139 -15.36 18.82 5.34
N THR A 140 -16.32 19.76 5.33
CA THR A 140 -17.72 19.45 5.05
C THR A 140 -17.90 19.33 3.54
N SER A 141 -18.00 18.10 3.06
CA SER A 141 -18.68 17.61 1.83
C SER A 141 -18.59 18.28 0.44
N ASP A 142 -18.02 19.47 0.22
CA ASP A 142 -18.32 20.22 -1.04
C ASP A 142 -17.15 20.68 -1.93
N GLU A 143 -15.90 20.29 -1.69
CA GLU A 143 -14.79 20.74 -2.58
C GLU A 143 -14.08 19.56 -3.27
N THR A 144 -14.52 19.25 -4.49
CA THR A 144 -13.77 18.47 -5.49
C THR A 144 -13.14 19.39 -6.53
N PRO A 145 -11.81 19.35 -6.76
CA PRO A 145 -11.21 19.90 -7.97
C PRO A 145 -11.59 19.00 -9.16
N ASN A 146 -12.51 19.47 -9.98
CA ASN A 146 -12.87 18.86 -11.24
C ASN A 146 -12.01 19.47 -12.35
N GLU A 147 -10.82 18.92 -12.60
CA GLU A 147 -10.04 19.31 -13.79
C GLU A 147 -9.34 18.09 -14.39
N ALA A 148 -9.97 17.49 -15.41
CA ALA A 148 -9.38 17.20 -16.73
C ALA A 148 -10.17 16.10 -17.47
N ALA A 149 -11.33 16.45 -18.03
CA ALA A 149 -11.85 15.78 -19.22
C ALA A 149 -12.25 16.88 -20.21
N LYS A 150 -11.34 17.17 -21.14
CA LYS A 150 -11.63 18.08 -22.26
C LYS A 150 -12.48 17.36 -23.29
N GLU A 151 -13.58 18.03 -23.58
CA GLU A 151 -14.51 17.95 -24.71
C GLU A 151 -13.97 17.30 -25.99
N SER A 152 -14.73 16.32 -26.50
CA SER A 152 -14.86 16.09 -27.94
C SER A 152 -16.33 15.85 -28.25
N ASP A 153 -16.90 16.72 -29.08
CA ASP A 153 -18.29 16.73 -29.49
C ASP A 153 -18.68 15.48 -30.29
N SER A 154 -19.48 14.61 -29.67
CA SER A 154 -20.44 13.76 -30.38
C SER A 154 -21.59 13.43 -29.44
N GLU A 155 -22.75 14.01 -29.73
CA GLU A 155 -24.01 13.81 -29.03
C GLU A 155 -24.49 12.36 -29.21
N ASP A 156 -24.57 11.61 -28.11
CA ASP A 156 -25.42 10.44 -27.82
C ASP A 156 -24.68 9.40 -26.97
N GLU A 157 -24.32 9.76 -25.74
CA GLU A 157 -24.10 8.77 -24.69
C GLU A 157 -24.55 9.37 -23.35
N ILE A 158 -25.46 8.69 -22.65
CA ILE A 158 -25.82 9.03 -21.27
C ILE A 158 -24.56 8.77 -20.45
N ILE A 159 -23.77 9.81 -20.21
CA ILE A 159 -22.60 9.75 -19.32
C ILE A 159 -23.15 9.42 -17.93
N PRO A 160 -22.84 8.25 -17.35
CA PRO A 160 -23.29 7.93 -16.01
C PRO A 160 -22.72 8.98 -15.07
N GLU A 161 -23.59 9.61 -14.28
CA GLU A 161 -23.25 10.57 -13.24
C GLU A 161 -22.15 9.95 -12.34
N VAL A 162 -20.89 10.36 -12.55
CA VAL A 162 -19.75 9.84 -11.79
C VAL A 162 -19.86 10.43 -10.39
N LYS A 163 -20.49 9.70 -9.47
CA LYS A 163 -20.42 10.04 -8.04
C LYS A 163 -18.93 10.10 -7.66
N PRO A 164 -18.42 11.25 -7.20
CA PRO A 164 -17.02 11.37 -6.84
C PRO A 164 -16.70 10.34 -5.75
N LYS A 165 -15.62 9.59 -5.95
CA LYS A 165 -15.13 8.64 -4.96
C LYS A 165 -14.66 9.45 -3.75
N ILE A 166 -15.41 9.43 -2.67
CA ILE A 166 -14.99 10.01 -1.39
C ILE A 166 -13.76 9.23 -0.94
N LEU A 167 -12.60 9.89 -0.98
CA LEU A 167 -11.34 9.33 -0.52
C LEU A 167 -11.31 9.31 1.01
N ASP A 168 -10.75 8.24 1.56
CA ASP A 168 -10.53 8.16 2.99
C ASP A 168 -9.59 9.28 3.47
N PRO A 169 -9.77 9.83 4.68
CA PRO A 169 -8.87 10.86 5.20
C PRO A 169 -7.38 10.46 5.15
N ILE A 170 -7.05 9.18 5.36
CA ILE A 170 -5.65 8.72 5.28
C ILE A 170 -5.11 8.75 3.84
N ASP A 171 -5.95 8.44 2.85
CA ASP A 171 -5.58 8.45 1.42
C ASP A 171 -5.32 9.89 0.96
N ARG A 172 -6.15 10.82 1.43
CA ARG A 172 -6.00 12.25 1.16
C ARG A 172 -4.73 12.82 1.80
N CYS A 173 -4.47 12.46 3.05
CA CYS A 173 -3.21 12.81 3.73
C CYS A 173 -2.00 12.25 2.98
N SER A 174 -2.03 10.95 2.63
CA SER A 174 -0.95 10.29 1.90
C SER A 174 -0.70 10.96 0.55
N SER A 175 -1.76 11.29 -0.19
CA SER A 175 -1.66 12.04 -1.45
C SER A 175 -1.03 13.41 -1.26
N SER A 176 -1.44 14.13 -0.21
CA SER A 176 -0.88 15.45 0.12
C SER A 176 0.62 15.35 0.40
N VAL A 177 1.03 14.37 1.21
CA VAL A 177 2.45 14.16 1.54
C VAL A 177 3.27 13.81 0.30
N LEU A 178 2.80 12.90 -0.55
CA LEU A 178 3.53 12.54 -1.77
C LEU A 178 3.63 13.71 -2.75
N ARG A 179 2.61 14.58 -2.83
CA ARG A 179 2.68 15.82 -3.62
C ARG A 179 3.69 16.80 -3.03
N SER A 180 3.70 17.01 -1.72
CA SER A 180 4.70 17.87 -1.08
C SER A 180 6.13 17.38 -1.31
N ILE A 181 6.36 16.05 -1.31
CA ILE A 181 7.65 15.48 -1.70
C ILE A 181 7.98 15.77 -3.16
N ALA A 182 7.01 15.63 -4.07
CA ALA A 182 7.22 15.90 -5.50
C ALA A 182 7.49 17.38 -5.80
N GLU A 183 6.88 18.30 -5.06
CA GLU A 183 7.07 19.76 -5.22
C GLU A 183 8.50 20.22 -4.89
N GLU A 184 9.22 19.47 -4.05
CA GLU A 184 10.63 19.73 -3.74
C GLU A 184 11.61 19.22 -4.81
N LEU A 185 11.13 18.45 -5.80
CA LEU A 185 11.95 17.92 -6.87
C LEU A 185 12.00 18.87 -8.07
N ALA A 186 13.17 18.96 -8.71
CA ALA A 186 13.31 19.70 -9.96
C ALA A 186 12.79 18.89 -11.16
N GLU A 187 12.75 17.57 -11.00
CA GLU A 187 12.37 16.60 -12.01
C GLU A 187 10.85 16.46 -12.10
N GLU A 188 10.35 16.25 -13.31
CA GLU A 188 8.94 15.92 -13.50
C GLU A 188 8.67 14.48 -13.06
N VAL A 189 7.63 14.28 -12.26
CA VAL A 189 7.32 12.96 -11.70
C VAL A 189 5.86 12.57 -11.93
N ASP A 190 5.62 11.27 -12.06
CA ASP A 190 4.27 10.70 -11.99
C ASP A 190 4.09 9.93 -10.68
N ILE A 191 3.09 10.33 -9.90
CA ILE A 191 2.71 9.68 -8.65
C ILE A 191 1.64 8.63 -8.94
N ILE A 192 1.79 7.45 -8.33
CA ILE A 192 0.84 6.34 -8.40
C ILE A 192 0.57 5.86 -6.98
N SER A 193 -0.59 6.17 -6.44
CA SER A 193 -0.96 5.81 -5.06
C SER A 193 -1.41 4.35 -4.94
N ASP A 194 -1.26 3.75 -3.77
CA ASP A 194 -1.61 2.33 -3.51
C ASP A 194 -3.10 2.02 -3.67
N PHE A 195 -3.95 3.03 -3.48
CA PHE A 195 -5.42 2.94 -3.61
C PHE A 195 -5.95 3.24 -5.03
N GLU A 196 -5.07 3.51 -6.01
CA GLU A 196 -5.47 3.76 -7.40
C GLU A 196 -5.90 2.47 -8.10
N MET A 197 -7.06 2.54 -8.76
CA MET A 197 -7.70 1.38 -9.41
C MET A 197 -8.11 1.72 -10.84
N ILE A 198 -7.80 0.83 -11.78
CA ILE A 198 -8.23 0.87 -13.18
C ILE A 198 -9.15 -0.34 -13.40
N ASN A 199 -10.42 -0.12 -13.75
CA ASN A 199 -11.41 -1.20 -13.96
C ASN A 199 -11.46 -2.21 -12.79
N ARG A 200 -11.49 -1.70 -11.55
CA ARG A 200 -11.45 -2.50 -10.29
C ARG A 200 -10.18 -3.34 -10.11
N ARG A 201 -9.13 -3.09 -10.89
CA ARG A 201 -7.81 -3.68 -10.74
C ARG A 201 -6.84 -2.63 -10.17
N PRO A 202 -5.95 -3.00 -9.24
CA PRO A 202 -4.91 -2.09 -8.76
C PRO A 202 -4.05 -1.61 -9.92
N ARG A 203 -3.71 -0.32 -9.94
CA ARG A 203 -2.81 0.25 -10.97
C ARG A 203 -1.39 -0.32 -10.84
N ILE A 204 -0.95 -0.58 -9.61
CA ILE A 204 0.34 -1.17 -9.27
C ILE A 204 0.20 -2.23 -8.16
N LEU A 205 1.10 -3.22 -8.14
CA LEU A 205 1.21 -4.22 -7.08
C LEU A 205 2.29 -3.80 -6.08
N VAL A 206 1.90 -3.03 -5.07
CA VAL A 206 2.83 -2.37 -4.13
C VAL A 206 3.68 -3.34 -3.31
N GLN A 207 3.18 -4.54 -2.98
CA GLN A 207 3.97 -5.56 -2.26
C GLN A 207 5.11 -6.11 -3.12
N THR A 208 4.85 -6.37 -4.41
CA THR A 208 5.88 -6.78 -5.38
C THR A 208 6.92 -5.68 -5.54
N MET A 209 6.47 -4.43 -5.64
CA MET A 209 7.33 -3.26 -5.69
C MET A 209 8.21 -3.14 -4.44
N GLY A 210 7.62 -3.33 -3.25
CA GLY A 210 8.31 -3.42 -1.96
C GLY A 210 9.43 -4.44 -1.91
N HIS A 211 9.17 -5.60 -2.50
CA HIS A 211 10.16 -6.66 -2.56
C HIS A 211 11.32 -6.30 -3.50
N VAL A 212 11.03 -5.86 -4.74
CA VAL A 212 12.10 -5.57 -5.72
C VAL A 212 12.92 -4.32 -5.38
N ALA A 213 12.33 -3.36 -4.66
CA ALA A 213 13.01 -2.18 -4.15
C ALA A 213 13.84 -2.46 -2.87
N GLY A 214 13.79 -3.69 -2.34
CA GLY A 214 14.51 -4.06 -1.13
C GLY A 214 13.97 -3.41 0.15
N ALA A 215 12.68 -3.03 0.15
CA ALA A 215 12.02 -2.36 1.27
C ALA A 215 11.48 -3.36 2.30
N ALA A 216 10.69 -4.32 1.84
CA ALA A 216 10.05 -5.32 2.70
C ALA A 216 9.89 -6.64 1.95
N TYR A 217 10.27 -7.75 2.60
CA TYR A 217 10.22 -9.06 1.97
C TYR A 217 8.76 -9.53 1.88
N LEU A 218 8.30 -9.89 0.68
CA LEU A 218 6.97 -10.41 0.42
C LEU A 218 6.99 -11.93 0.59
N TYR A 219 6.30 -12.43 1.62
CA TYR A 219 6.09 -13.86 1.83
C TYR A 219 4.79 -14.30 1.17
N HIS A 220 4.85 -15.42 0.47
CA HIS A 220 3.75 -16.03 -0.25
C HIS A 220 3.83 -17.56 -0.17
N LYS A 221 2.78 -18.29 -0.59
CA LYS A 221 2.77 -19.77 -0.60
C LYS A 221 3.95 -20.38 -1.37
N LYS A 222 4.41 -19.71 -2.42
CA LYS A 222 5.55 -20.15 -3.25
C LYS A 222 6.87 -20.20 -2.48
N ASP A 223 6.95 -19.52 -1.34
CA ASP A 223 8.12 -19.49 -0.47
C ASP A 223 8.07 -20.63 0.58
N LEU A 224 7.11 -21.54 0.48
CA LEU A 224 6.96 -22.72 1.34
C LEU A 224 7.30 -23.98 0.53
N THR A 225 8.00 -24.91 1.18
CA THR A 225 8.23 -26.26 0.64
C THR A 225 6.99 -27.14 0.80
N ASN A 226 6.19 -26.89 1.84
CA ASN A 226 4.93 -27.57 2.08
C ASN A 226 3.77 -26.59 2.31
N ASP A 227 3.06 -26.25 1.24
CA ASP A 227 1.91 -25.35 1.28
C ASP A 227 0.65 -25.99 1.89
N SER A 228 0.64 -27.32 2.10
CA SER A 228 -0.49 -28.05 2.70
C SER A 228 -0.74 -27.67 4.16
N ALA A 229 0.23 -27.02 4.81
CA ALA A 229 0.13 -26.53 6.18
C ALA A 229 -0.62 -25.18 6.30
N ILE A 230 -0.94 -24.54 5.17
CA ILE A 230 -1.76 -23.33 5.16
C ILE A 230 -3.23 -23.74 5.37
N SER A 231 -3.83 -23.25 6.45
CA SER A 231 -5.21 -23.55 6.81
C SER A 231 -6.21 -22.85 5.87
N HIS A 232 -5.79 -21.76 5.23
CA HIS A 232 -6.59 -20.98 4.29
C HIS A 232 -6.24 -21.29 2.82
N ASN A 233 -7.02 -22.18 2.20
CA ASN A 233 -6.91 -22.53 0.78
C ASN A 233 -8.01 -21.91 -0.10
N GLY A 234 -8.63 -20.83 0.38
CA GLY A 234 -9.57 -20.05 -0.40
C GLY A 234 -8.91 -19.37 -1.61
N GLU A 235 -9.72 -19.01 -2.60
CA GLU A 235 -9.28 -18.29 -3.81
C GLU A 235 -8.73 -16.88 -3.53
N ASN A 236 -8.79 -16.42 -2.26
CA ASN A 236 -8.40 -15.09 -1.81
C ASN A 236 -7.15 -15.10 -0.92
N PHE A 237 -6.30 -16.12 -0.98
CA PHE A 237 -5.08 -16.11 -0.19
C PHE A 237 -4.19 -14.93 -0.59
N LEU A 238 -3.76 -14.15 0.40
CA LEU A 238 -2.90 -12.98 0.20
C LEU A 238 -1.52 -13.21 0.80
N GLY A 239 -0.51 -12.77 0.05
CA GLY A 239 0.84 -12.61 0.58
C GLY A 239 0.94 -11.41 1.52
N VAL A 240 2.00 -11.38 2.32
CA VAL A 240 2.25 -10.30 3.28
C VAL A 240 3.71 -9.87 3.24
N SER A 241 3.93 -8.56 3.23
CA SER A 241 5.27 -7.98 3.29
C SER A 241 5.68 -7.69 4.73
N ILE A 242 6.91 -8.06 5.11
CA ILE A 242 7.49 -7.75 6.43
C ILE A 242 8.70 -6.84 6.26
N HIS A 243 8.62 -5.67 6.90
CA HIS A 243 9.69 -4.69 6.97
C HIS A 243 10.74 -5.11 8.01
N PRO A 244 12.05 -4.99 7.74
CA PRO A 244 13.10 -5.43 8.67
C PRO A 244 13.12 -4.69 10.01
N LEU A 245 12.60 -3.46 10.08
CA LEU A 245 12.58 -2.66 11.32
C LEU A 245 11.21 -2.63 12.01
N PHE A 246 10.14 -2.68 11.23
CA PHE A 246 8.78 -2.47 11.73
C PHE A 246 7.93 -3.74 11.71
N GLY A 247 8.47 -4.87 11.24
CA GLY A 247 7.69 -6.06 11.01
C GLY A 247 6.54 -5.76 10.04
N GLY A 248 5.30 -6.01 10.47
CA GLY A 248 4.11 -5.58 9.72
C GLY A 248 3.57 -4.20 10.11
N TRP A 249 4.20 -3.44 11.01
CA TRP A 249 3.74 -2.11 11.45
C TRP A 249 4.11 -0.98 10.48
N PHE A 250 3.73 -1.14 9.21
CA PHE A 250 3.90 -0.14 8.17
C PHE A 250 2.80 -0.31 7.11
N ALA A 251 2.75 0.60 6.14
CA ALA A 251 1.91 0.45 4.96
C ALA A 251 2.64 1.03 3.73
N PHE A 252 2.43 0.43 2.57
CA PHE A 252 2.82 1.03 1.29
C PHE A 252 1.88 2.20 0.97
N ARG A 253 2.43 3.27 0.38
CA ARG A 253 1.66 4.49 0.03
C ARG A 253 1.64 4.78 -1.47
N GLY A 254 2.41 4.04 -2.24
CA GLY A 254 2.48 4.20 -3.69
C GLY A 254 3.91 4.33 -4.18
N ALA A 255 4.02 4.81 -5.41
CA ALA A 255 5.28 5.03 -6.10
C ALA A 255 5.32 6.40 -6.78
N MET A 256 6.54 6.83 -7.10
CA MET A 256 6.82 8.01 -7.90
C MET A 256 7.81 7.61 -8.99
N VAL A 257 7.46 7.86 -10.25
CA VAL A 257 8.31 7.60 -11.41
C VAL A 257 8.92 8.91 -11.85
N VAL A 258 10.25 8.97 -11.94
CA VAL A 258 10.96 10.18 -12.41
C VAL A 258 10.99 10.16 -13.93
N LYS A 259 10.24 11.07 -14.56
CA LYS A 259 10.11 11.10 -16.01
C LYS A 259 11.43 11.46 -16.65
N ASN A 260 11.69 10.87 -17.81
CA ASN A 260 12.85 11.17 -18.64
C ASN A 260 14.20 10.98 -17.92
N PHE A 261 14.24 10.17 -16.86
CA PHE A 261 15.45 9.89 -16.10
C PHE A 261 15.79 8.40 -16.14
N LEU A 262 16.87 8.05 -16.86
CA LEU A 262 17.37 6.69 -16.99
C LEU A 262 18.60 6.48 -16.10
N CYS A 263 18.64 5.36 -15.39
CA CYS A 263 19.75 4.96 -14.53
C CYS A 263 19.99 3.45 -14.60
N PRO A 264 20.44 2.91 -15.76
CA PRO A 264 20.63 1.46 -15.95
C PRO A 264 21.57 0.84 -14.91
N ASP A 265 22.57 1.62 -14.46
CA ASP A 265 23.56 1.17 -13.49
C ASP A 265 23.09 1.33 -12.03
N LEU A 266 21.82 1.60 -11.75
CA LEU A 266 21.32 1.80 -10.38
C LEU A 266 21.63 0.56 -9.52
N PRO A 267 22.38 0.70 -8.40
CA PRO A 267 22.70 -0.44 -7.55
C PRO A 267 21.43 -1.06 -6.95
N ARG A 268 21.21 -2.34 -7.23
CA ARG A 268 20.06 -3.08 -6.67
C ARG A 268 20.34 -3.51 -5.24
N LYS A 269 19.54 -3.00 -4.29
CA LYS A 269 19.54 -3.46 -2.91
C LYS A 269 18.75 -4.77 -2.79
N PRO A 270 19.36 -5.89 -2.36
CA PRO A 270 18.61 -7.13 -2.15
C PRO A 270 17.60 -6.96 -1.01
N CYS A 271 16.42 -7.57 -1.16
CA CYS A 271 15.45 -7.63 -0.08
C CYS A 271 15.90 -8.65 0.97
N VAL A 272 15.89 -8.26 2.25
CA VAL A 272 16.37 -9.10 3.34
C VAL A 272 15.25 -10.05 3.78
N ASP A 273 15.51 -11.35 3.74
CA ASP A 273 14.64 -12.35 4.36
C ASP A 273 14.79 -12.29 5.89
N VAL A 274 13.74 -11.82 6.55
CA VAL A 274 13.67 -11.61 8.00
C VAL A 274 12.86 -12.68 8.72
N VAL A 275 12.22 -13.59 7.98
CA VAL A 275 11.49 -14.75 8.48
C VAL A 275 11.97 -15.99 7.70
N PRO A 276 13.25 -16.40 7.87
CA PRO A 276 13.80 -17.53 7.11
C PRO A 276 13.25 -18.88 7.56
N ASP A 277 12.71 -18.96 8.78
CA ASP A 277 12.14 -20.19 9.31
C ASP A 277 10.77 -20.50 8.70
N GLU A 278 10.64 -21.68 8.09
CA GLU A 278 9.41 -22.08 7.40
C GLU A 278 8.20 -22.20 8.34
N SER A 279 8.40 -22.70 9.57
CA SER A 279 7.30 -22.78 10.55
C SER A 279 6.76 -21.39 10.90
N ARG A 280 7.64 -20.39 11.02
CA ARG A 280 7.26 -18.99 11.19
C ARG A 280 6.61 -18.39 9.95
N ARG A 281 7.01 -18.77 8.73
CA ARG A 281 6.32 -18.35 7.49
C ARG A 281 4.90 -18.90 7.44
N ILE A 282 4.71 -20.18 7.77
CA ILE A 282 3.38 -20.81 7.84
C ILE A 282 2.51 -20.09 8.87
N TRP A 283 3.04 -19.84 10.08
CA TRP A 283 2.34 -19.08 11.10
C TRP A 283 1.97 -17.68 10.63
N LEU A 284 2.93 -16.93 10.05
CA LEU A 284 2.72 -15.57 9.54
C LEU A 284 1.61 -15.52 8.50
N LEU A 285 1.65 -16.41 7.52
CA LEU A 285 0.69 -16.44 6.42
C LEU A 285 -0.71 -16.85 6.90
N ASN A 286 -0.81 -17.81 7.82
CA ASN A 286 -2.09 -18.14 8.44
C ASN A 286 -2.62 -16.95 9.25
N GLU A 287 -1.80 -16.37 10.14
CA GLU A 287 -2.20 -15.29 11.03
C GLU A 287 -2.64 -14.04 10.25
N PHE A 288 -1.94 -13.69 9.17
CA PHE A 288 -2.34 -12.59 8.29
C PHE A 288 -3.67 -12.86 7.58
N ASN A 289 -3.92 -14.08 7.12
CA ASN A 289 -5.14 -14.39 6.36
C ASN A 289 -6.35 -14.66 7.26
N THR A 290 -6.16 -15.02 8.54
CA THR A 290 -7.28 -15.37 9.46
C THR A 290 -7.49 -14.39 10.60
N ASN A 291 -6.42 -13.81 11.16
CA ASN A 291 -6.44 -13.04 12.41
C ASN A 291 -5.78 -11.65 12.25
N TRP A 292 -5.83 -11.05 11.05
CA TRP A 292 -5.17 -9.77 10.77
C TRP A 292 -5.61 -8.63 11.70
N ASN A 293 -6.85 -8.67 12.16
CA ASN A 293 -7.48 -7.69 13.04
C ASN A 293 -6.93 -7.73 14.48
N GLU A 294 -6.25 -8.81 14.86
CA GLU A 294 -5.56 -8.95 16.16
C GLU A 294 -4.16 -8.32 16.14
N TRP A 295 -3.67 -7.87 14.98
CA TRP A 295 -2.39 -7.19 14.76
C TRP A 295 -1.13 -8.03 15.05
N THR A 296 -1.29 -9.24 15.61
CA THR A 296 -0.22 -10.16 16.05
C THR A 296 0.78 -10.51 14.97
N TYR A 297 0.34 -10.73 13.73
CA TYR A 297 1.22 -11.05 12.60
C TYR A 297 2.29 -9.96 12.36
N ARG A 298 2.00 -8.71 12.74
CA ARG A 298 2.92 -7.58 12.57
C ARG A 298 4.16 -7.70 13.46
N ASP A 299 4.08 -8.50 14.52
CA ASP A 299 5.15 -8.80 15.47
C ASP A 299 5.85 -10.14 15.21
N VAL A 300 5.78 -10.65 13.97
CA VAL A 300 6.51 -11.86 13.56
C VAL A 300 8.01 -11.78 13.83
N ILE A 301 8.58 -10.58 13.84
CA ILE A 301 9.96 -10.27 14.25
C ILE A 301 9.95 -9.23 15.39
N PRO A 302 11.07 -9.07 16.13
CA PRO A 302 11.24 -7.91 17.00
C PRO A 302 11.20 -6.60 16.19
N VAL A 303 10.41 -5.62 16.65
CA VAL A 303 10.19 -4.35 15.95
C VAL A 303 10.67 -3.17 16.78
N CYS A 304 11.17 -2.12 16.13
CA CYS A 304 11.64 -0.91 16.80
C CYS A 304 10.50 0.06 17.17
N ALA A 305 9.36 -0.03 16.47
CA ALA A 305 8.19 0.80 16.72
C ALA A 305 6.90 0.06 16.30
N ARG A 306 5.79 0.40 16.95
CA ARG A 306 4.45 -0.08 16.65
C ARG A 306 3.52 1.11 16.43
N TYR A 307 2.34 0.84 15.87
CA TYR A 307 1.29 1.85 15.84
C TYR A 307 0.85 2.22 17.25
N SER A 308 0.62 3.51 17.49
CA SER A 308 0.06 4.00 18.77
C SER A 308 -1.35 3.46 18.99
N ASP A 309 -1.84 3.50 20.22
CA ASP A 309 -3.22 3.05 20.51
C ASP A 309 -4.26 3.86 19.74
N LEU A 310 -4.01 5.15 19.53
CA LEU A 310 -4.87 6.01 18.71
C LEU A 310 -4.83 5.59 17.23
N GLN A 311 -3.65 5.32 16.69
CA GLN A 311 -3.49 4.85 15.31
C GLN A 311 -4.13 3.47 15.10
N LYS A 312 -3.98 2.54 16.06
CA LYS A 312 -4.67 1.25 16.06
C LYS A 312 -6.19 1.42 16.13
N LYS A 313 -6.68 2.33 16.98
CA LYS A 313 -8.12 2.66 17.06
C LYS A 313 -8.62 3.21 15.73
N TYR A 314 -7.86 4.11 15.09
CA TYR A 314 -8.21 4.67 13.79
C TYR A 314 -8.29 3.60 12.70
N PHE A 315 -7.25 2.77 12.55
CA PHE A 315 -7.25 1.71 11.54
C PHE A 315 -8.17 0.53 11.88
N GLY A 316 -8.49 0.31 13.15
CA GLY A 316 -9.53 -0.64 13.56
C GLY A 316 -10.95 -0.11 13.33
N THR A 317 -11.12 1.18 13.07
CA THR A 317 -12.41 1.80 12.77
C THR A 317 -12.71 1.67 11.28
N VAL A 318 -13.94 1.22 10.96
CA VAL A 318 -14.39 1.10 9.58
C VAL A 318 -14.43 2.48 8.90
N PRO A 319 -14.11 2.61 7.60
CA PRO A 319 -13.99 3.90 6.93
C PRO A 319 -15.18 4.85 7.10
N ALA A 320 -16.41 4.33 7.07
CA ALA A 320 -17.63 5.12 7.27
C ALA A 320 -17.70 5.85 8.63
N GLN A 321 -17.01 5.34 9.65
CA GLN A 321 -17.00 5.88 11.02
C GLN A 321 -15.71 6.67 11.33
N ARG A 322 -14.74 6.71 10.41
CA ARG A 322 -13.46 7.40 10.65
C ARG A 322 -13.64 8.90 10.83
N GLN A 323 -14.59 9.51 10.12
CA GLN A 323 -14.87 10.94 10.27
C GLN A 323 -15.38 11.27 11.68
N GLU A 324 -16.31 10.47 12.20
CA GLU A 324 -16.83 10.65 13.57
C GLU A 324 -15.72 10.50 14.63
N LEU A 325 -14.79 9.56 14.42
CA LEU A 325 -13.62 9.40 15.27
C LEU A 325 -12.70 10.62 15.25
N ILE A 326 -12.43 11.17 14.05
CA ILE A 326 -11.63 12.40 13.88
C ILE A 326 -12.32 13.58 14.58
N ASP A 327 -13.62 13.77 14.37
CA ASP A 327 -14.37 14.87 14.98
C ASP A 327 -14.36 14.77 16.51
N SER A 328 -14.47 13.56 17.06
CA SER A 328 -14.37 13.31 18.51
C SER A 328 -12.97 13.66 19.04
N TYR A 329 -11.92 13.30 18.31
CA TYR A 329 -10.54 13.61 18.65
C TYR A 329 -10.27 15.13 18.65
N LEU A 330 -10.70 15.84 17.60
CA LEU A 330 -10.53 17.29 17.49
C LEU A 330 -11.24 18.05 18.61
N LYS A 331 -12.46 17.63 18.98
CA LYS A 331 -13.20 18.20 20.12
C LYS A 331 -12.48 17.99 21.45
N GLN A 332 -11.89 16.82 21.67
CA GLN A 332 -11.13 16.53 22.89
C GLN A 332 -9.84 17.36 22.97
N GLN A 333 -9.15 17.57 21.86
CA GLN A 333 -7.97 18.45 21.82
C GLN A 333 -8.33 19.90 22.14
N ALA A 334 -9.41 20.43 21.54
CA ALA A 334 -9.86 21.80 21.81
C ALA A 334 -10.19 22.01 23.30
N ALA A 335 -10.91 21.07 23.91
CA ALA A 335 -11.25 21.13 25.33
C ALA A 335 -10.03 21.01 26.26
N ALA A 336 -8.98 20.29 25.85
CA ALA A 336 -7.73 20.19 26.61
C ALA A 336 -6.85 21.45 26.49
N GLY A 337 -6.91 22.16 25.36
CA GLY A 337 -6.20 23.43 25.15
C GLY A 337 -6.75 24.56 26.04
N ASP A 338 -8.08 24.70 26.12
CA ASP A 338 -8.76 25.74 26.93
C ASP A 338 -8.50 25.62 28.44
N LEU A 339 -8.18 24.41 28.94
CA LEU A 339 -7.87 24.18 30.36
C LEU A 339 -6.43 24.53 30.73
N SER A 340 -5.56 24.81 29.77
CA SER A 340 -4.16 25.20 30.00
C SER A 340 -3.91 26.70 30.01
N GLU A 341 -4.91 27.51 29.64
CA GLU A 341 -4.81 28.98 29.57
C GLU A 341 -5.49 29.71 30.76
N THR A 342 -5.98 29.00 31.77
CA THR A 342 -6.71 29.58 32.92
C THR A 342 -5.96 29.60 34.25
N ASP A 343 -4.67 29.24 34.26
CA ASP A 343 -3.80 29.23 35.44
C ASP A 343 -2.63 30.24 35.34
N ASP A 344 -2.91 31.51 35.00
CA ASP A 344 -1.95 32.63 35.16
C ASP A 344 -2.55 33.81 35.95
#